data_AF-A0A1C3JJ30-F1
#
_entry.id   AF-A0A1C3JJ30-F1
#
_cell.length_a   1.000
_cell.length_b   1.000
_cell.length_c   1.000
_cell.angle_alpha   90.00
_cell.angle_beta   90.00
_cell.angle_gamma   90.00
#
_symmetry.space_group_name_H-M   'P 1'
#
loop_
_entity.id
_entity.type
_entity.pdbx_description
1 polymer ?
#
loop_
_entity_poly.entity_id
_entity_poly.type
_entity_poly.pdbx_seq_one_letter_code
_entity_poly.pdbx_strand_id
1 'polypeptide(L)'
;MKSTDYEFNWFTEKNGTGWDTWREVAATWLHHNKYGIDHKKNALDRFLDEYLVPKFIVDPVEFFEMGPQNYDQFLGQFELSEGYRIRQNNEVCSFIDWVITTYYSQPDDDGELVAMFKNPFQKGSNPVKNQETVYNALPYTYIKRLRKILCPMERGNFSDWEWAVEQSDAFILNGRHQRDWFMVDDSAIDKDDPDCVWRKIKVDKPRSIRIDGVLTPFKEGDHFYVIWSPVRAMALYLKLQLPLRTFQVRMLDSGEADTWRYESGSWVANEMIEFVEGSEKRPWQKGIFHRIITPDIGDVMTGLYINTNKTADKNKDEITRGYVIPWQHEEVLYWLEKLRNWQQKYNPITKTTSIHKLDYKHFGSTKTDIQRNEIGDICFLFRNAAAAQHSEKEMPITQGYLNTLWVSLMAELETKIQKDDHTLMDGSKIHFIDPANHRKTLFPLHSLRVSLITCYTIEGEIPAPVLSKLLVGHSRLIMTMHYTKVSPVMMAKKMKAAENKIEEQNDATLHSFLINKSIEEIGLQSAYTDIESLRTVLRVRNPAGWQEKAIGICLAGGNTTPRRC
;
A
#
# COMPACT_ATOMS: atom_id res chain seq x y z
N MET A 1 21.09 18.27 -13.82
CA MET A 1 19.97 17.40 -13.39
C MET A 1 20.51 16.41 -12.35
N LYS A 2 20.95 16.91 -11.17
CA LYS A 2 21.73 16.14 -10.17
C LYS A 2 20.99 14.89 -9.63
N SER A 3 19.65 14.91 -9.63
CA SER A 3 18.80 13.86 -9.07
C SER A 3 18.74 12.56 -9.89
N THR A 4 19.11 12.58 -11.18
CA THR A 4 19.00 11.41 -12.08
C THR A 4 20.34 10.94 -12.64
N ASP A 5 21.45 11.55 -12.20
CA ASP A 5 22.80 11.22 -12.65
C ASP A 5 23.46 10.25 -11.67
N TYR A 6 23.45 8.96 -12.01
CA TYR A 6 24.00 7.87 -11.20
C TYR A 6 25.51 7.64 -11.42
N GLU A 7 26.07 8.26 -12.45
CA GLU A 7 27.51 8.25 -12.73
C GLU A 7 28.24 9.41 -12.03
N PHE A 8 27.50 10.30 -11.38
CA PHE A 8 28.02 11.50 -10.74
C PHE A 8 28.80 12.41 -11.71
N ASN A 9 28.46 12.41 -13.01
CA ASN A 9 29.09 13.29 -14.00
C ASN A 9 28.97 14.77 -13.62
N TRP A 10 27.85 15.16 -13.00
CA TRP A 10 27.63 16.50 -12.46
C TRP A 10 28.76 16.95 -11.52
N PHE A 11 29.41 16.01 -10.82
CA PHE A 11 30.44 16.31 -9.83
C PHE A 11 31.73 16.79 -10.48
N THR A 12 32.15 16.13 -11.57
CA THR A 12 33.39 16.47 -12.29
C THR A 12 33.15 17.59 -13.30
N GLU A 13 31.95 17.70 -13.86
CA GLU A 13 31.51 18.88 -14.62
C GLU A 13 31.59 20.16 -13.78
N LYS A 14 31.23 20.07 -12.49
CA LYS A 14 31.22 21.21 -11.56
C LYS A 14 32.61 21.54 -10.99
N ASN A 15 33.38 20.52 -10.59
CA ASN A 15 34.59 20.70 -9.78
C ASN A 15 35.90 20.40 -10.54
N GLY A 16 35.82 19.92 -11.79
CA GLY A 16 36.96 19.58 -12.64
C GLY A 16 37.34 18.09 -12.61
N THR A 17 38.17 17.67 -13.57
CA THR A 17 38.57 16.26 -13.79
C THR A 17 39.47 15.69 -12.70
N GLY A 18 40.07 16.53 -11.84
CA GLY A 18 40.85 16.06 -10.69
C GLY A 18 40.04 15.18 -9.73
N TRP A 19 38.71 15.29 -9.75
CA TRP A 19 37.78 14.52 -8.93
C TRP A 19 37.33 13.19 -9.55
N ASP A 20 37.86 12.80 -10.72
CA ASP A 20 37.41 11.61 -11.45
C ASP A 20 37.59 10.32 -10.64
N THR A 21 38.62 10.20 -9.82
CA THR A 21 38.83 9.02 -8.95
C THR A 21 37.65 8.82 -7.99
N TRP A 22 37.25 9.88 -7.28
CA TRP A 22 36.09 9.81 -6.37
C TRP A 22 34.79 9.53 -7.12
N ARG A 23 34.61 10.14 -8.30
CA ARG A 23 33.44 9.89 -9.16
C ARG A 23 33.36 8.42 -9.57
N GLU A 24 34.44 7.86 -10.12
CA GLU A 24 34.47 6.48 -10.63
C GLU A 24 34.21 5.47 -9.52
N VAL A 25 34.85 5.64 -8.36
CA VAL A 25 34.68 4.76 -7.22
C VAL A 25 33.24 4.87 -6.67
N ALA A 26 32.67 6.07 -6.59
CA ALA A 26 31.28 6.29 -6.19
C ALA A 26 30.27 5.65 -7.16
N ALA A 27 30.43 5.86 -8.47
CA ALA A 27 29.59 5.27 -9.50
C ALA A 27 29.70 3.73 -9.47
N THR A 28 30.91 3.19 -9.40
CA THR A 28 31.18 1.76 -9.33
C THR A 28 30.50 1.12 -8.12
N TRP A 29 30.63 1.71 -6.92
CA TRP A 29 29.94 1.19 -5.74
C TRP A 29 28.43 1.21 -5.92
N LEU A 30 27.88 2.27 -6.51
CA LEU A 30 26.44 2.39 -6.72
C LEU A 30 25.91 1.29 -7.66
N HIS A 31 26.66 0.94 -8.70
CA HIS A 31 26.33 -0.17 -9.63
C HIS A 31 26.37 -1.56 -8.98
N HIS A 32 27.29 -1.79 -8.04
CA HIS A 32 27.34 -3.05 -7.29
C HIS A 32 26.13 -3.26 -6.37
N ASN A 33 25.41 -2.19 -6.04
CA ASN A 33 24.32 -2.22 -5.08
C ASN A 33 22.97 -2.51 -5.75
N LYS A 34 22.41 -3.69 -5.48
CA LYS A 34 21.13 -4.13 -6.05
C LYS A 34 19.89 -3.38 -5.55
N TYR A 35 19.96 -2.77 -4.35
CA TYR A 35 18.82 -2.16 -3.65
C TYR A 35 19.20 -0.85 -2.94
N GLY A 36 18.22 0.04 -2.79
CA GLY A 36 18.34 1.25 -1.97
C GLY A 36 19.18 2.38 -2.60
N ILE A 37 19.32 2.36 -3.92
CA ILE A 37 20.20 3.24 -4.70
C ILE A 37 19.96 4.72 -4.39
N ASP A 38 18.71 5.18 -4.37
CA ASP A 38 18.43 6.61 -4.15
C ASP A 38 18.98 7.13 -2.82
N HIS A 39 18.88 6.34 -1.75
CA HIS A 39 19.36 6.75 -0.43
C HIS A 39 20.89 6.75 -0.35
N LYS A 40 21.53 5.78 -1.02
CA LYS A 40 23.00 5.69 -1.15
C LYS A 40 23.53 6.86 -1.97
N LYS A 41 22.95 7.09 -3.14
CA LYS A 41 23.28 8.22 -4.01
C LYS A 41 23.16 9.55 -3.27
N ASN A 42 22.06 9.81 -2.56
CA ASN A 42 21.89 11.06 -1.80
C ASN A 42 22.95 11.21 -0.69
N ALA A 43 23.41 10.11 -0.10
CA ALA A 43 24.49 10.13 0.88
C ALA A 43 25.83 10.50 0.22
N LEU A 44 26.13 9.91 -0.94
CA LEU A 44 27.32 10.20 -1.73
C LEU A 44 27.31 11.62 -2.30
N ASP A 45 26.18 12.10 -2.83
CA ASP A 45 26.04 13.46 -3.33
C ASP A 45 26.46 14.50 -2.27
N ARG A 46 26.08 14.25 -1.01
CA ARG A 46 26.46 15.09 0.13
C ARG A 46 27.91 14.91 0.52
N PHE A 47 28.38 13.67 0.61
CA PHE A 47 29.78 13.38 0.94
C PHE A 47 30.75 14.01 -0.07
N LEU A 48 30.50 13.83 -1.36
CA LEU A 48 31.32 14.39 -2.43
C LEU A 48 31.29 15.93 -2.43
N ASP A 49 30.10 16.54 -2.48
CA ASP A 49 29.97 18.00 -2.69
C ASP A 49 30.15 18.83 -1.42
N GLU A 50 29.65 18.34 -0.28
CA GLU A 50 29.54 19.14 0.94
C GLU A 50 30.63 18.79 1.96
N TYR A 51 31.29 17.63 1.83
CA TYR A 51 32.36 17.21 2.74
C TYR A 51 33.76 17.21 2.12
N LEU A 52 33.94 16.56 0.96
CA LEU A 52 35.26 16.46 0.33
C LEU A 52 35.70 17.76 -0.34
N VAL A 53 34.84 18.38 -1.16
CA VAL A 53 35.18 19.60 -1.91
C VAL A 53 35.63 20.75 -1.00
N PRO A 54 34.92 21.11 0.09
CA PRO A 54 35.35 22.20 0.96
C PRO A 54 36.68 21.92 1.69
N LYS A 55 37.05 20.65 1.83
CA LYS A 55 38.30 20.22 2.48
C LYS A 55 39.42 19.94 1.48
N PHE A 56 39.14 20.03 0.18
CA PHE A 56 40.07 19.76 -0.91
C PHE A 56 40.72 18.36 -0.83
N ILE A 57 39.94 17.35 -0.45
CA ILE A 57 40.43 15.96 -0.32
C ILE A 57 40.19 15.23 -1.64
N VAL A 58 41.15 15.33 -2.56
CA VAL A 58 41.00 14.83 -3.93
C VAL A 58 41.41 13.37 -4.05
N ASP A 59 42.39 12.93 -3.25
CA ASP A 59 42.87 11.55 -3.21
C ASP A 59 42.21 10.74 -2.07
N PRO A 60 41.64 9.56 -2.32
CA PRO A 60 41.18 8.65 -1.27
C PRO A 60 42.23 8.31 -0.20
N VAL A 61 43.52 8.26 -0.55
CA VAL A 61 44.59 7.98 0.43
C VAL A 61 44.71 9.12 1.44
N GLU A 62 44.69 10.38 0.99
CA GLU A 62 44.69 11.56 1.87
C GLU A 62 43.51 11.50 2.86
N PHE A 63 42.35 11.04 2.39
CA PHE A 63 41.18 10.85 3.24
C PHE A 63 41.41 9.80 4.33
N PHE A 64 42.01 8.65 3.99
CA PHE A 64 42.25 7.57 4.96
C PHE A 64 43.30 7.92 6.01
N GLU A 65 44.26 8.79 5.69
CA GLU A 65 45.32 9.23 6.60
C GLU A 65 44.85 10.27 7.64
N MET A 66 43.65 10.86 7.48
CA MET A 66 43.12 11.86 8.42
C MET A 66 42.83 11.33 9.85
N GLY A 67 42.97 10.01 10.09
CA GLY A 67 42.60 9.37 11.34
C GLY A 67 41.09 9.41 11.60
N PRO A 68 40.63 9.11 12.83
CA PRO A 68 39.20 9.11 13.17
C PRO A 68 38.55 10.49 13.00
N GLN A 69 37.43 10.54 12.26
CA GLN A 69 36.65 11.73 11.94
C GLN A 69 35.18 11.54 12.36
N ASN A 70 34.52 12.62 12.78
CA ASN A 70 33.11 12.58 13.18
C ASN A 70 32.19 13.11 12.07
N TYR A 71 31.84 12.24 11.12
CA TYR A 71 30.96 12.59 10.02
C TYR A 71 29.50 12.86 10.47
N ASP A 72 29.00 12.16 11.50
CA ASP A 72 27.65 12.45 12.03
C ASP A 72 27.54 13.86 12.61
N GLN A 73 28.59 14.34 13.28
CA GLN A 73 28.66 15.73 13.76
C GLN A 73 28.63 16.73 12.60
N PHE A 74 29.38 16.47 11.53
CA PHE A 74 29.29 17.27 10.30
C PHE A 74 27.86 17.29 9.75
N LEU A 75 27.18 16.13 9.73
CA LEU A 75 25.80 16.07 9.26
C LEU A 75 24.81 16.82 10.17
N GLY A 76 25.19 17.11 11.42
CA GLY A 76 24.38 17.84 12.39
C GLY A 76 24.01 19.26 11.94
N GLN A 77 24.78 19.86 11.02
CA GLN A 77 24.52 21.21 10.51
C GLN A 77 23.34 21.30 9.51
N PHE A 78 22.79 20.17 9.05
CA PHE A 78 21.82 20.14 7.93
C PHE A 78 20.34 20.02 8.35
N GLU A 79 19.97 20.34 9.59
CA GLU A 79 18.59 20.23 10.12
C GLU A 79 17.91 18.87 9.78
N LEU A 80 18.69 17.80 9.66
CA LEU A 80 18.19 16.48 9.29
C LEU A 80 17.57 15.79 10.51
N SER A 81 16.46 15.08 10.32
CA SER A 81 15.95 14.18 11.35
C SER A 81 17.04 13.16 11.74
N GLU A 82 17.17 12.87 13.03
CA GLU A 82 18.21 11.98 13.59
C GLU A 82 18.32 10.65 12.82
N GLY A 83 17.20 9.97 12.58
CA GLY A 83 17.20 8.69 11.87
C GLY A 83 17.57 8.78 10.38
N TYR A 84 17.41 9.93 9.75
CA TYR A 84 17.92 10.17 8.39
C TYR A 84 19.41 10.48 8.41
N ARG A 85 19.86 11.30 9.37
CA ARG A 85 21.26 11.67 9.59
C ARG A 85 22.14 10.43 9.78
N ILE A 86 21.76 9.55 10.72
CA ILE A 86 22.49 8.30 11.01
C ILE A 86 22.52 7.37 9.79
N ARG A 87 21.43 7.31 9.01
CA ARG A 87 21.42 6.54 7.76
C ARG A 87 22.44 7.08 6.77
N GLN A 88 22.45 8.40 6.54
CA GLN A 88 23.42 9.02 5.61
C GLN A 88 24.85 8.74 6.07
N ASN A 89 25.15 8.87 7.37
CA ASN A 89 26.44 8.50 7.94
C ASN A 89 26.82 7.04 7.63
N ASN A 90 25.90 6.10 7.90
CA ASN A 90 26.18 4.67 7.75
C ASN A 90 26.33 4.23 6.29
N GLU A 91 25.62 4.87 5.35
CA GLU A 91 25.80 4.62 3.91
C GLU A 91 27.17 5.11 3.45
N VAL A 92 27.62 6.29 3.89
CA VAL A 92 28.98 6.79 3.59
C VAL A 92 30.04 5.90 4.25
N CYS A 93 29.85 5.46 5.50
CA CYS A 93 30.76 4.50 6.13
C CYS A 93 30.86 3.21 5.31
N SER A 94 29.72 2.66 4.86
CA SER A 94 29.69 1.43 4.07
C SER A 94 30.31 1.60 2.68
N PHE A 95 30.20 2.79 2.08
CA PHE A 95 30.92 3.15 0.87
C PHE A 95 32.43 3.11 1.11
N ILE A 96 32.93 3.82 2.13
CA ILE A 96 34.35 3.87 2.45
C ILE A 96 34.92 2.48 2.82
N ASP A 97 34.19 1.70 3.62
CA ASP A 97 34.55 0.31 3.93
C ASP A 97 34.78 -0.50 2.63
N TRP A 98 33.88 -0.33 1.65
CA TRP A 98 33.98 -1.01 0.37
C TRP A 98 35.17 -0.52 -0.47
N VAL A 99 35.45 0.79 -0.49
CA VAL A 99 36.63 1.33 -1.21
C VAL A 99 37.91 0.71 -0.65
N ILE A 100 38.08 0.70 0.68
CA ILE A 100 39.25 0.13 1.34
C ILE A 100 39.36 -1.38 1.04
N THR A 101 38.25 -2.11 1.18
CA THR A 101 38.26 -3.57 0.96
C THR A 101 38.57 -3.93 -0.50
N THR A 102 38.09 -3.13 -1.46
CA THR A 102 38.19 -3.44 -2.89
C THR A 102 39.51 -3.01 -3.50
N TYR A 103 40.04 -1.84 -3.12
CA TYR A 103 41.19 -1.23 -3.77
C TYR A 103 42.43 -1.09 -2.87
N TYR A 104 42.26 -1.20 -1.55
CA TYR A 104 43.33 -0.95 -0.57
C TYR A 104 43.44 -2.07 0.46
N SER A 105 43.39 -3.31 -0.03
CA SER A 105 43.64 -4.52 0.76
C SER A 105 44.78 -5.31 0.14
N GLN A 106 45.63 -5.91 0.99
CA GLN A 106 46.78 -6.70 0.57
C GLN A 106 46.77 -8.06 1.27
N PRO A 107 47.27 -9.13 0.62
CA PRO A 107 47.35 -10.43 1.26
C PRO A 107 48.32 -10.38 2.45
N ASP A 108 47.93 -11.01 3.56
CA ASP A 108 48.82 -11.28 4.69
C ASP A 108 49.71 -12.51 4.43
N ASP A 109 50.47 -12.92 5.45
CA ASP A 109 51.40 -14.05 5.36
C ASP A 109 50.68 -15.39 5.06
N ASP A 110 49.37 -15.48 5.31
CA ASP A 110 48.53 -16.64 5.02
C ASP A 110 47.77 -16.50 3.68
N GLY A 111 47.97 -15.38 2.97
CA GLY A 111 47.32 -15.09 1.68
C GLY A 111 45.92 -14.48 1.81
N GLU A 112 45.46 -14.16 3.03
CA GLU A 112 44.15 -13.55 3.28
C GLU A 112 44.23 -12.03 3.10
N LEU A 113 43.24 -11.44 2.42
CA LEU A 113 43.24 -10.00 2.14
C LEU A 113 42.93 -9.19 3.41
N VAL A 114 43.91 -8.40 3.86
CA VAL A 114 43.80 -7.48 5.00
C VAL A 114 43.78 -6.04 4.52
N ALA A 115 42.85 -5.25 5.07
CA ALA A 115 42.71 -3.83 4.77
C ALA A 115 43.94 -3.03 5.22
N MET A 116 44.51 -2.23 4.31
CA MET A 116 45.68 -1.39 4.57
C MET A 116 45.34 -0.15 5.41
N PHE A 117 44.09 0.31 5.33
CA PHE A 117 43.61 1.51 6.03
C PHE A 117 42.41 1.20 6.92
N LYS A 118 42.22 2.03 7.93
CA LYS A 118 40.99 2.03 8.75
C LYS A 118 40.04 3.08 8.21
N ASN A 119 38.74 2.78 8.22
CA ASN A 119 37.73 3.76 7.90
C ASN A 119 37.80 4.95 8.88
N PRO A 120 38.00 6.20 8.40
CA PRO A 120 37.98 7.39 9.24
C PRO A 120 36.65 7.59 9.97
N PHE A 121 35.55 7.07 9.42
CA PHE A 121 34.21 7.25 9.97
C PHE A 121 33.75 6.04 10.78
N GLN A 122 32.91 6.33 11.79
CA GLN A 122 32.29 5.31 12.61
C GLN A 122 30.78 5.21 12.30
N LYS A 123 30.29 3.96 12.15
CA LYS A 123 28.86 3.71 12.00
C LYS A 123 28.14 4.13 13.28
N GLY A 124 27.11 4.94 13.12
CA GLY A 124 26.18 5.30 14.19
C GLY A 124 25.26 4.14 14.49
N SER A 125 24.92 3.96 15.77
CA SER A 125 23.84 3.05 16.14
C SER A 125 22.55 3.56 15.54
N ASN A 126 21.82 2.71 14.83
CA ASN A 126 20.48 3.10 14.37
C ASN A 126 19.66 3.44 15.63
N PRO A 127 19.05 4.65 15.69
CA PRO A 127 18.21 4.99 16.82
C PRO A 127 17.13 3.92 16.90
N VAL A 128 16.76 3.50 18.12
CA VAL A 128 15.67 2.54 18.34
C VAL A 128 14.41 3.16 17.76
N LYS A 129 14.16 2.88 16.48
CA LYS A 129 12.99 3.35 15.80
C LYS A 129 11.80 2.62 16.41
N ASN A 130 10.83 3.39 16.90
CA ASN A 130 9.45 3.01 16.65
C ASN A 130 9.37 2.77 15.13
N GLN A 131 9.20 1.52 14.71
CA GLN A 131 9.49 1.07 13.34
C GLN A 131 8.64 1.75 12.26
N GLU A 132 7.65 2.56 12.63
CA GLU A 132 6.68 3.13 11.70
C GLU A 132 6.32 4.58 12.04
N THR A 133 6.10 5.36 10.99
CA THR A 133 5.50 6.70 11.06
C THR A 133 4.09 6.58 11.64
N VAL A 134 3.79 7.32 12.71
CA VAL A 134 2.49 7.30 13.39
C VAL A 134 1.48 8.06 12.51
N TYR A 135 0.80 7.36 11.61
CA TYR A 135 -0.30 7.93 10.84
C TYR A 135 -1.62 7.85 11.61
N ASN A 136 -2.42 8.92 11.62
CA ASN A 136 -3.75 8.90 12.21
C ASN A 136 -4.69 8.05 11.34
N ALA A 137 -5.48 7.19 12.00
CA ALA A 137 -6.51 6.39 11.34
C ALA A 137 -7.76 7.25 11.12
N LEU A 138 -8.32 7.16 9.92
CA LEU A 138 -9.60 7.77 9.57
C LEU A 138 -10.74 6.82 9.99
N PRO A 139 -11.74 7.29 10.77
CA PRO A 139 -12.91 6.49 11.12
C PRO A 139 -13.63 5.86 9.91
N TYR A 140 -14.15 4.64 10.08
CA TYR A 140 -14.79 3.88 9.01
C TYR A 140 -16.02 4.58 8.41
N THR A 141 -16.75 5.34 9.22
CA THR A 141 -17.89 6.17 8.78
C THR A 141 -17.48 7.20 7.72
N TYR A 142 -16.34 7.86 7.88
CA TYR A 142 -15.82 8.78 6.86
C TYR A 142 -15.36 8.03 5.61
N ILE A 143 -14.76 6.84 5.75
CA ILE A 143 -14.42 5.98 4.61
C ILE A 143 -15.69 5.63 3.81
N LYS A 144 -16.78 5.25 4.48
CA LYS A 144 -18.08 5.00 3.82
C LYS A 144 -18.62 6.24 3.10
N ARG A 145 -18.53 7.42 3.72
CA ARG A 145 -18.93 8.69 3.07
C ARG A 145 -18.08 8.97 1.83
N LEU A 146 -16.77 8.80 1.92
CA LEU A 146 -15.84 8.96 0.79
C LEU A 146 -16.17 8.01 -0.36
N ARG A 147 -16.48 6.74 -0.06
CA ARG A 147 -16.92 5.76 -1.06
C ARG A 147 -18.17 6.25 -1.79
N LYS A 148 -19.19 6.73 -1.06
CA LYS A 148 -20.44 7.25 -1.64
C LYS A 148 -20.26 8.54 -2.44
N ILE A 149 -19.31 9.40 -2.07
CA ILE A 149 -18.99 10.60 -2.85
C ILE A 149 -18.37 10.21 -4.19
N LEU A 150 -17.44 9.25 -4.17
CA LEU A 150 -16.69 8.85 -5.36
C LEU A 150 -17.48 7.91 -6.28
N CYS A 151 -18.20 6.95 -5.70
CA CYS A 151 -18.99 5.92 -6.36
C CYS A 151 -20.35 5.86 -5.66
N PRO A 152 -21.35 6.61 -6.13
CA PRO A 152 -22.64 6.76 -5.44
C PRO A 152 -23.50 5.48 -5.47
N MET A 153 -23.31 4.63 -6.47
CA MET A 153 -24.02 3.35 -6.62
C MET A 153 -23.05 2.17 -6.42
N GLU A 154 -23.49 1.13 -5.70
CA GLU A 154 -22.66 -0.06 -5.46
C GLU A 154 -22.44 -0.89 -6.74
N ARG A 155 -23.48 -0.96 -7.59
CA ARG A 155 -23.44 -1.51 -8.95
C ARG A 155 -24.09 -0.51 -9.90
N GLY A 156 -23.33 -0.02 -10.87
CA GLY A 156 -23.75 1.05 -11.78
C GLY A 156 -22.74 1.21 -12.91
N ASN A 157 -22.74 2.37 -13.54
CA ASN A 157 -21.89 2.70 -14.67
C ASN A 157 -20.92 3.83 -14.34
N PHE A 158 -19.88 4.00 -15.15
CA PHE A 158 -18.95 5.13 -14.98
C PHE A 158 -19.65 6.48 -15.24
N SER A 159 -20.77 6.50 -15.97
CA SER A 159 -21.64 7.69 -16.08
C SER A 159 -22.23 8.13 -14.74
N ASP A 160 -22.37 7.23 -13.76
CA ASP A 160 -22.88 7.56 -12.42
C ASP A 160 -21.81 8.23 -11.52
N TRP A 161 -20.55 8.29 -11.96
CA TRP A 161 -19.43 8.84 -11.18
C TRP A 161 -19.33 10.36 -11.32
N GLU A 162 -20.47 11.05 -11.19
CA GLU A 162 -20.65 12.48 -11.47
C GLU A 162 -19.59 13.35 -10.81
N TRP A 163 -19.37 13.18 -9.50
CA TRP A 163 -18.37 13.95 -8.77
C TRP A 163 -16.95 13.76 -9.35
N ALA A 164 -16.58 12.54 -9.71
CA ALA A 164 -15.26 12.26 -10.26
C ALA A 164 -15.08 12.92 -11.64
N VAL A 165 -16.12 12.87 -12.47
CA VAL A 165 -16.17 13.52 -13.79
C VAL A 165 -16.05 15.04 -13.64
N GLU A 166 -16.82 15.65 -12.73
CA GLU A 166 -16.77 17.09 -12.43
C GLU A 166 -15.37 17.54 -11.96
N GLN A 167 -14.69 16.75 -11.12
CA GLN A 167 -13.32 17.06 -10.70
C GLN A 167 -12.30 17.03 -11.85
N SER A 168 -12.59 16.29 -12.92
CA SER A 168 -11.78 16.23 -14.14
C SER A 168 -12.01 17.44 -15.06
N ASP A 169 -13.16 18.12 -14.95
CA ASP A 169 -13.57 19.22 -15.82
C ASP A 169 -12.79 20.52 -15.64
N ALA A 170 -11.93 20.61 -14.64
CA ALA A 170 -11.02 21.76 -14.48
C ALA A 170 -10.17 22.03 -15.74
N PHE A 171 -9.99 21.03 -16.63
CA PHE A 171 -9.41 21.22 -17.97
C PHE A 171 -10.24 22.16 -18.86
N ILE A 172 -11.56 21.99 -18.87
CA ILE A 172 -12.49 22.70 -19.76
C ILE A 172 -12.39 24.21 -19.53
N LEU A 173 -12.21 24.61 -18.26
CA LEU A 173 -12.12 26.00 -17.82
C LEU A 173 -10.74 26.64 -18.06
N ASN A 174 -9.66 25.88 -17.85
CA ASN A 174 -8.30 26.46 -17.77
C ASN A 174 -7.37 26.04 -18.92
N GLY A 175 -7.77 25.08 -19.77
CA GLY A 175 -7.07 24.65 -20.98
C GLY A 175 -5.67 24.04 -20.79
N ARG A 176 -5.17 23.92 -19.55
CA ARG A 176 -3.76 23.56 -19.29
C ARG A 176 -3.46 22.08 -19.38
N HIS A 177 -4.33 21.21 -18.86
CA HIS A 177 -4.11 19.75 -18.85
C HIS A 177 -5.45 19.02 -18.90
N GLN A 178 -5.62 18.07 -19.81
CA GLN A 178 -6.86 17.30 -19.99
C GLN A 178 -7.24 16.44 -18.77
N ARG A 179 -6.33 16.32 -17.78
CA ARG A 179 -6.49 15.52 -16.56
C ARG A 179 -6.88 14.09 -16.93
N ASP A 180 -8.13 13.70 -16.67
CA ASP A 180 -8.65 12.36 -16.98
C ASP A 180 -9.34 12.28 -18.36
N TRP A 181 -9.48 13.41 -19.06
CA TRP A 181 -10.03 13.44 -20.41
C TRP A 181 -8.93 13.16 -21.44
N PHE A 182 -9.28 12.46 -22.52
CA PHE A 182 -8.43 12.33 -23.70
C PHE A 182 -9.24 12.50 -24.97
N MET A 183 -8.61 13.11 -25.97
CA MET A 183 -9.25 13.37 -27.25
C MET A 183 -9.38 12.11 -28.09
N VAL A 184 -10.50 12.00 -28.79
CA VAL A 184 -10.82 10.90 -29.70
C VAL A 184 -11.55 11.42 -30.94
N ASP A 185 -11.58 10.60 -31.99
CA ASP A 185 -12.48 10.79 -33.12
C ASP A 185 -13.93 10.44 -32.73
N ASP A 186 -14.91 11.02 -33.42
CA ASP A 186 -16.34 10.75 -33.18
C ASP A 186 -16.69 9.26 -33.38
N SER A 187 -15.96 8.56 -34.26
CA SER A 187 -16.13 7.13 -34.52
C SER A 187 -15.70 6.23 -33.36
N ALA A 188 -14.86 6.72 -32.45
CA ALA A 188 -14.42 5.97 -31.28
C ALA A 188 -15.41 6.09 -30.11
N ILE A 189 -16.40 6.98 -30.20
CA ILE A 189 -17.44 7.13 -29.19
C ILE A 189 -18.51 6.06 -29.41
N ASP A 190 -18.67 5.21 -28.41
CA ASP A 190 -19.81 4.33 -28.31
C ASP A 190 -20.93 5.03 -27.52
N LYS A 191 -22.05 5.32 -28.16
CA LYS A 191 -23.18 6.05 -27.55
C LYS A 191 -24.11 5.13 -26.77
N ASP A 192 -24.04 3.82 -27.02
CA ASP A 192 -24.88 2.82 -26.36
C ASP A 192 -24.19 2.24 -25.11
N ASP A 193 -22.88 2.49 -24.96
CA ASP A 193 -22.12 2.11 -23.78
C ASP A 193 -22.23 3.16 -22.66
N PRO A 194 -22.92 2.86 -21.54
CA PRO A 194 -23.05 3.79 -20.42
C PRO A 194 -21.73 4.05 -19.67
N ASP A 195 -20.68 3.27 -19.95
CA ASP A 195 -19.33 3.47 -19.42
C ASP A 195 -18.46 4.36 -20.32
N CYS A 196 -18.93 4.67 -21.54
CA CYS A 196 -18.33 5.64 -22.44
C CYS A 196 -18.75 7.06 -22.08
N VAL A 197 -18.22 7.60 -20.99
CA VAL A 197 -18.49 9.00 -20.62
C VAL A 197 -17.73 9.93 -21.56
N TRP A 198 -18.46 10.63 -22.45
CA TRP A 198 -17.85 11.48 -23.47
C TRP A 198 -18.45 12.90 -23.47
N ARG A 199 -17.72 13.86 -24.06
CA ARG A 199 -18.20 15.23 -24.28
C ARG A 199 -17.76 15.78 -25.62
N LYS A 200 -18.61 16.60 -26.21
CA LYS A 200 -18.28 17.48 -27.35
C LYS A 200 -17.91 18.85 -26.81
N ILE A 201 -16.65 19.26 -26.99
CA ILE A 201 -16.17 20.56 -26.52
C ILE A 201 -16.09 21.50 -27.72
N LYS A 202 -16.82 22.62 -27.64
CA LYS A 202 -16.68 23.73 -28.58
C LYS A 202 -15.58 24.68 -28.08
N VAL A 203 -14.73 25.13 -29.00
CA VAL A 203 -13.68 26.09 -28.71
C VAL A 203 -14.25 27.50 -28.75
N ASP A 204 -14.25 28.15 -27.60
CA ASP A 204 -14.75 29.49 -27.34
C ASP A 204 -13.72 30.58 -27.63
N LYS A 205 -12.43 30.26 -27.48
CA LYS A 205 -11.30 31.14 -27.82
C LYS A 205 -10.16 30.31 -28.43
N PRO A 206 -9.37 30.87 -29.36
CA PRO A 206 -8.24 30.15 -29.93
C PRO A 206 -7.31 29.64 -28.82
N ARG A 207 -7.01 28.34 -28.87
CA ARG A 207 -6.14 27.68 -27.89
C ARG A 207 -5.41 26.53 -28.53
N SER A 208 -4.21 26.26 -28.04
CA SER A 208 -3.46 25.08 -28.46
C SER A 208 -3.53 24.01 -27.39
N ILE A 209 -3.87 22.80 -27.79
CA ILE A 209 -4.06 21.67 -26.89
C ILE A 209 -3.07 20.57 -27.27
N ARG A 210 -2.45 19.95 -26.26
CA ARG A 210 -1.48 18.89 -26.50
C ARG A 210 -2.20 17.56 -26.73
N ILE A 211 -1.94 16.93 -27.88
CA ILE A 211 -2.49 15.64 -28.31
C ILE A 211 -1.30 14.74 -28.64
N ASP A 212 -1.16 13.63 -27.92
CA ASP A 212 -0.06 12.67 -28.12
C ASP A 212 1.35 13.33 -28.18
N GLY A 213 1.56 14.33 -27.32
CA GLY A 213 2.82 15.09 -27.21
C GLY A 213 2.91 16.30 -28.14
N VAL A 214 2.10 16.35 -29.19
CA VAL A 214 2.09 17.40 -30.21
C VAL A 214 1.13 18.52 -29.81
N LEU A 215 1.56 19.78 -29.95
CA LEU A 215 0.72 20.93 -29.64
C LEU A 215 -0.14 21.30 -30.86
N THR A 216 -1.43 20.98 -30.80
CA THR A 216 -2.37 21.19 -31.91
C THR A 216 -3.18 22.48 -31.69
N PRO A 217 -3.12 23.46 -32.61
CA PRO A 217 -3.90 24.69 -32.50
C PRO A 217 -5.37 24.46 -32.89
N PHE A 218 -6.29 25.01 -32.10
CA PHE A 218 -7.72 25.08 -32.41
C PHE A 218 -8.18 26.52 -32.51
N LYS A 219 -9.03 26.79 -33.50
CA LYS A 219 -9.65 28.09 -33.73
C LYS A 219 -10.97 28.20 -32.97
N GLU A 220 -11.41 29.44 -32.79
CA GLU A 220 -12.76 29.69 -32.28
C GLU A 220 -13.81 29.07 -33.22
N GLY A 221 -14.78 28.37 -32.64
CA GLY A 221 -15.81 27.64 -33.38
C GLY A 221 -15.47 26.18 -33.69
N ASP A 222 -14.19 25.77 -33.60
CA ASP A 222 -13.81 24.37 -33.75
C ASP A 222 -14.43 23.51 -32.64
N HIS A 223 -14.55 22.22 -32.89
CA HIS A 223 -15.00 21.26 -31.89
C HIS A 223 -14.12 20.01 -31.89
N PHE A 224 -14.01 19.39 -30.72
CA PHE A 224 -13.34 18.11 -30.55
C PHE A 224 -14.12 17.25 -29.55
N TYR A 225 -13.91 15.95 -29.63
CA TYR A 225 -14.54 14.97 -28.75
C TYR A 225 -13.53 14.47 -27.73
N VAL A 226 -14.00 14.24 -26.52
CA VAL A 226 -13.20 13.67 -25.44
C VAL A 226 -13.94 12.53 -24.76
N ILE A 227 -13.20 11.51 -24.34
CA ILE A 227 -13.68 10.45 -23.45
C ILE A 227 -13.01 10.61 -22.08
N TRP A 228 -13.76 10.38 -21.02
CA TRP A 228 -13.28 10.41 -19.64
C TRP A 228 -12.69 9.05 -19.25
N SER A 229 -11.50 9.07 -18.65
CA SER A 229 -10.85 7.88 -18.13
C SER A 229 -11.20 7.65 -16.65
N PRO A 230 -11.87 6.53 -16.30
CA PRO A 230 -12.22 6.21 -14.92
C PRO A 230 -11.00 5.76 -14.08
N VAL A 231 -9.85 5.54 -14.70
CA VAL A 231 -8.67 4.88 -14.12
C VAL A 231 -8.23 5.50 -12.80
N ARG A 232 -8.11 6.83 -12.75
CA ARG A 232 -7.65 7.53 -11.54
C ARG A 232 -8.67 7.42 -10.40
N ALA A 233 -9.95 7.58 -10.72
CA ALA A 233 -11.03 7.48 -9.74
C ALA A 233 -11.14 6.05 -9.22
N MET A 234 -11.08 5.05 -10.11
CA MET A 234 -11.08 3.63 -9.76
C MET A 234 -9.90 3.23 -8.87
N ALA A 235 -8.70 3.77 -9.10
CA ALA A 235 -7.55 3.50 -8.23
C ALA A 235 -7.78 4.03 -6.81
N LEU A 236 -8.43 5.19 -6.68
CA LEU A 236 -8.79 5.76 -5.38
C LEU A 236 -9.92 4.96 -4.72
N TYR A 237 -10.90 4.51 -5.48
CA TYR A 237 -11.98 3.66 -5.00
C TYR A 237 -11.45 2.33 -4.45
N LEU A 238 -10.54 1.67 -5.16
CA LEU A 238 -9.89 0.46 -4.66
C LEU A 238 -9.12 0.69 -3.35
N LYS A 239 -8.44 1.84 -3.22
CA LYS A 239 -7.75 2.24 -1.97
C LYS A 239 -8.71 2.46 -0.80
N LEU A 240 -9.97 2.82 -1.06
CA LEU A 240 -11.02 2.96 -0.04
C LEU A 240 -11.64 1.61 0.32
N GLN A 241 -11.59 0.62 -0.57
CA GLN A 241 -12.15 -0.73 -0.35
C GLN A 241 -11.17 -1.67 0.36
N LEU A 242 -9.92 -1.70 -0.11
CA LEU A 242 -8.90 -2.63 0.35
C LEU A 242 -7.71 -1.91 0.99
N PRO A 243 -7.08 -2.50 2.03
CA PRO A 243 -5.94 -1.90 2.72
C PRO A 243 -4.65 -1.99 1.89
N LEU A 244 -4.67 -1.75 0.58
CA LEU A 244 -3.50 -1.84 -0.29
C LEU A 244 -2.61 -0.59 -0.21
N ARG A 245 -1.31 -0.76 -0.46
CA ARG A 245 -0.39 0.37 -0.65
C ARG A 245 -0.65 1.02 -2.00
N THR A 246 -0.45 2.34 -2.09
CA THR A 246 -0.64 3.08 -3.35
C THR A 246 0.20 2.51 -4.49
N PHE A 247 1.45 2.12 -4.22
CA PHE A 247 2.29 1.45 -5.22
C PHE A 247 1.67 0.14 -5.72
N GLN A 248 1.10 -0.68 -4.82
CA GLN A 248 0.49 -1.96 -5.18
C GLN A 248 -0.69 -1.75 -6.13
N VAL A 249 -1.61 -0.84 -5.78
CA VAL A 249 -2.78 -0.53 -6.62
C VAL A 249 -2.37 -0.11 -8.03
N ARG A 250 -1.41 0.81 -8.14
CA ARG A 250 -0.97 1.34 -9.44
C ARG A 250 -0.32 0.28 -10.33
N MET A 251 0.32 -0.72 -9.73
CA MET A 251 1.06 -1.77 -10.43
C MET A 251 0.21 -3.03 -10.70
N LEU A 252 -1.07 -3.05 -10.31
CA LEU A 252 -1.92 -4.22 -10.51
C LEU A 252 -2.01 -4.60 -11.99
N ASP A 253 -1.86 -5.89 -12.24
CA ASP A 253 -2.02 -6.49 -13.55
C ASP A 253 -3.52 -6.74 -13.83
N SER A 254 -3.96 -6.53 -15.05
CA SER A 254 -5.35 -6.69 -15.48
C SER A 254 -5.74 -8.14 -15.76
N GLY A 255 -4.77 -9.04 -15.92
CA GLY A 255 -4.98 -10.44 -16.31
C GLY A 255 -5.31 -10.61 -17.79
N GLU A 256 -5.03 -9.61 -18.63
CA GLU A 256 -5.30 -9.68 -20.07
C GLU A 256 -4.45 -10.75 -20.77
N ALA A 257 -3.26 -11.04 -20.25
CA ALA A 257 -2.37 -12.10 -20.72
C ALA A 257 -2.56 -13.45 -19.98
N ASP A 258 -3.48 -13.53 -19.02
CA ASP A 258 -3.67 -14.76 -18.22
C ASP A 258 -4.37 -15.85 -19.03
N THR A 259 -4.07 -17.12 -18.73
CA THR A 259 -4.66 -18.28 -19.43
C THR A 259 -6.17 -18.37 -19.21
N TRP A 260 -6.62 -18.06 -17.99
CA TRP A 260 -8.04 -18.06 -17.63
C TRP A 260 -8.50 -16.64 -17.37
N ARG A 261 -9.69 -16.30 -17.84
CA ARG A 261 -10.30 -14.99 -17.71
C ARG A 261 -11.51 -15.07 -16.80
N TYR A 262 -11.57 -14.18 -15.82
CA TYR A 262 -12.76 -13.97 -15.00
C TYR A 262 -13.76 -13.11 -15.76
N GLU A 263 -14.97 -13.61 -15.96
CA GLU A 263 -16.06 -12.93 -16.65
C GLU A 263 -17.40 -13.15 -15.92
N SER A 264 -18.01 -12.06 -15.44
CA SER A 264 -19.35 -12.06 -14.84
C SER A 264 -19.57 -13.14 -13.76
N GLY A 265 -18.56 -13.38 -12.90
CA GLY A 265 -18.63 -14.38 -11.83
C GLY A 265 -18.10 -15.77 -12.20
N SER A 266 -17.81 -16.03 -13.48
CA SER A 266 -17.32 -17.31 -13.99
C SER A 266 -15.89 -17.22 -14.53
N TRP A 267 -15.25 -18.36 -14.70
CA TRP A 267 -13.93 -18.46 -15.33
C TRP A 267 -14.05 -19.11 -16.71
N VAL A 268 -13.56 -18.42 -17.74
CA VAL A 268 -13.54 -18.88 -19.14
C VAL A 268 -12.10 -18.93 -19.65
N ALA A 269 -11.83 -19.72 -20.69
CA ALA A 269 -10.53 -19.68 -21.36
C ALA A 269 -10.32 -18.31 -22.01
N ASN A 270 -9.10 -17.77 -21.94
CA ASN A 270 -8.82 -16.48 -22.55
C ASN A 270 -8.58 -16.65 -24.06
N GLU A 271 -9.52 -16.17 -24.86
CA GLU A 271 -9.48 -16.26 -26.34
C GLU A 271 -8.77 -15.07 -27.00
N MET A 272 -8.13 -14.18 -26.23
CA MET A 272 -7.32 -13.08 -26.78
C MET A 272 -5.98 -13.61 -27.30
N ILE A 273 -5.98 -14.16 -28.51
CA ILE A 273 -4.88 -14.99 -29.06
C ILE A 273 -3.52 -14.26 -29.14
N GLU A 274 -3.48 -12.93 -29.27
CA GLU A 274 -2.24 -12.23 -29.64
C GLU A 274 -1.11 -12.27 -28.59
N PHE A 275 -1.41 -12.37 -27.29
CA PHE A 275 -0.38 -12.37 -26.23
C PHE A 275 -0.79 -13.09 -24.93
N VAL A 276 -1.75 -14.03 -25.00
CA VAL A 276 -2.04 -14.90 -23.85
C VAL A 276 -0.89 -15.86 -23.59
N GLU A 277 -0.51 -15.99 -22.33
CA GLU A 277 0.59 -16.81 -21.87
C GLU A 277 0.10 -18.08 -21.14
N GLY A 278 0.97 -19.08 -21.06
CA GLY A 278 0.73 -20.31 -20.32
C GLY A 278 -0.13 -21.36 -21.06
N SER A 279 -0.61 -22.35 -20.32
CA SER A 279 -1.44 -23.45 -20.83
C SER A 279 -2.40 -23.92 -19.75
N GLU A 280 -3.45 -24.68 -20.09
CA GLU A 280 -4.37 -25.21 -19.06
C GLU A 280 -3.67 -26.00 -17.95
N LYS A 281 -2.60 -26.74 -18.30
CA LYS A 281 -1.80 -27.53 -17.35
C LYS A 281 -0.85 -26.67 -16.50
N ARG A 282 -0.40 -25.54 -17.04
CA ARG A 282 0.49 -24.57 -16.37
C ARG A 282 -0.04 -23.17 -16.64
N PRO A 283 -1.11 -22.77 -15.95
CA PRO A 283 -1.81 -21.54 -16.25
C PRO A 283 -0.96 -20.33 -15.84
N TRP A 284 -0.92 -19.34 -16.71
CA TRP A 284 -0.46 -18.00 -16.39
C TRP A 284 -1.56 -17.26 -15.63
N GLN A 285 -1.22 -16.71 -14.46
CA GLN A 285 -2.18 -16.13 -13.51
C GLN A 285 -1.57 -14.92 -12.78
N LYS A 286 -1.19 -13.88 -13.51
CA LYS A 286 -0.58 -12.66 -12.97
C LYS A 286 -1.59 -11.55 -12.69
N GLY A 287 -2.79 -11.65 -13.25
CA GLY A 287 -3.87 -10.68 -13.11
C GLY A 287 -4.41 -10.55 -11.69
N ILE A 288 -5.04 -9.41 -11.42
CA ILE A 288 -5.74 -9.17 -10.15
C ILE A 288 -6.83 -10.20 -9.87
N PHE A 289 -7.48 -10.75 -10.90
CA PHE A 289 -8.42 -11.84 -10.75
C PHE A 289 -7.62 -13.13 -10.58
N HIS A 290 -7.78 -13.81 -9.46
CA HIS A 290 -7.01 -15.01 -9.18
C HIS A 290 -7.91 -16.21 -8.96
N ARG A 291 -7.72 -17.25 -9.75
CA ARG A 291 -8.52 -18.48 -9.68
C ARG A 291 -7.96 -19.37 -8.59
N ILE A 292 -8.71 -19.52 -7.49
CA ILE A 292 -8.34 -20.41 -6.40
C ILE A 292 -9.21 -21.66 -6.50
N ILE A 293 -8.57 -22.82 -6.66
CA ILE A 293 -9.24 -24.12 -6.75
C ILE A 293 -9.10 -24.81 -5.39
N THR A 294 -10.22 -25.19 -4.79
CA THR A 294 -10.22 -25.92 -3.53
C THR A 294 -9.80 -27.37 -3.79
N PRO A 295 -8.70 -27.87 -3.18
CA PRO A 295 -8.15 -29.20 -3.52
C PRO A 295 -9.12 -30.35 -3.31
N ASP A 296 -10.05 -30.20 -2.37
CA ASP A 296 -10.86 -31.30 -1.84
C ASP A 296 -12.19 -31.49 -2.61
N ILE A 297 -12.73 -30.40 -3.17
CA ILE A 297 -14.08 -30.35 -3.79
C ILE A 297 -13.99 -29.93 -5.27
N GLY A 298 -12.90 -29.30 -5.69
CA GLY A 298 -12.76 -28.71 -7.02
C GLY A 298 -13.49 -27.37 -7.19
N ASP A 299 -14.13 -26.85 -6.13
CA ASP A 299 -14.80 -25.56 -6.13
C ASP A 299 -13.82 -24.44 -6.47
N VAL A 300 -14.26 -23.59 -7.41
CA VAL A 300 -13.50 -22.45 -7.89
C VAL A 300 -14.01 -21.19 -7.18
N MET A 301 -13.15 -20.58 -6.37
CA MET A 301 -13.39 -19.25 -5.81
C MET A 301 -12.49 -18.23 -6.51
N THR A 302 -12.92 -16.97 -6.51
CA THR A 302 -12.11 -15.88 -7.08
C THR A 302 -11.49 -15.06 -5.95
N GLY A 303 -10.16 -15.09 -5.87
CA GLY A 303 -9.36 -14.22 -5.01
C GLY A 303 -8.82 -13.01 -5.75
N LEU A 304 -8.08 -12.18 -5.01
CA LEU A 304 -7.39 -11.00 -5.54
C LEU A 304 -5.88 -11.20 -5.47
N TYR A 305 -5.20 -11.28 -6.61
CA TYR A 305 -3.74 -11.38 -6.63
C TYR A 305 -3.07 -10.02 -6.72
N ILE A 306 -2.18 -9.76 -5.77
CA ILE A 306 -1.40 -8.53 -5.69
C ILE A 306 0.03 -8.87 -6.12
N ASN A 307 0.37 -8.55 -7.36
CA ASN A 307 1.65 -8.85 -8.01
C ASN A 307 2.89 -8.15 -7.38
N THR A 308 2.72 -7.37 -6.30
CA THR A 308 3.84 -6.72 -5.61
C THR A 308 3.73 -6.81 -4.08
N ASN A 309 4.84 -7.19 -3.43
CA ASN A 309 5.02 -7.27 -1.99
C ASN A 309 6.41 -6.77 -1.56
N LYS A 310 6.46 -5.56 -1.00
CA LYS A 310 7.69 -4.82 -0.62
C LYS A 310 8.72 -5.65 0.16
N THR A 311 8.28 -6.51 1.06
CA THR A 311 9.17 -7.24 1.99
C THR A 311 9.36 -8.71 1.62
N ALA A 312 8.39 -9.31 0.92
CA ALA A 312 8.43 -10.73 0.56
C ALA A 312 8.94 -10.99 -0.86
N ASP A 313 9.00 -9.97 -1.73
CA ASP A 313 9.44 -10.13 -3.13
C ASP A 313 10.96 -10.02 -3.33
N LYS A 314 11.74 -9.82 -2.27
CA LYS A 314 13.20 -9.73 -2.43
C LYS A 314 13.73 -11.06 -2.96
N ASN A 315 14.49 -11.01 -4.07
CA ASN A 315 15.06 -12.17 -4.75
C ASN A 315 14.02 -13.18 -5.28
N LYS A 316 12.80 -12.74 -5.59
CA LYS A 316 11.78 -13.55 -6.25
C LYS A 316 11.65 -13.17 -7.71
N ASP A 317 11.38 -14.15 -8.56
CA ASP A 317 11.10 -13.95 -9.98
C ASP A 317 9.67 -13.44 -10.22
N GLU A 318 9.38 -13.12 -11.48
CA GLU A 318 8.09 -12.57 -11.95
C GLU A 318 6.88 -13.44 -11.58
N ILE A 319 7.07 -14.76 -11.49
CA ILE A 319 6.01 -15.73 -11.27
C ILE A 319 5.77 -15.98 -9.76
N THR A 320 6.82 -16.00 -8.94
CA THR A 320 6.71 -16.36 -7.51
C THR A 320 6.55 -15.18 -6.56
N ARG A 321 6.60 -13.95 -7.09
CA ARG A 321 6.38 -12.69 -6.36
C ARG A 321 4.91 -12.48 -5.98
N GLY A 322 4.63 -11.43 -5.21
CA GLY A 322 3.27 -11.07 -4.85
C GLY A 322 2.64 -11.94 -3.77
N TYR A 323 1.31 -11.84 -3.65
CA TYR A 323 0.49 -12.63 -2.74
C TYR A 323 -0.97 -12.62 -3.17
N VAL A 324 -1.70 -13.67 -2.79
CA VAL A 324 -3.15 -13.80 -3.04
C VAL A 324 -3.90 -13.39 -1.78
N ILE A 325 -4.92 -12.56 -1.94
CA ILE A 325 -5.96 -12.30 -0.95
C ILE A 325 -7.11 -13.28 -1.25
N PRO A 326 -7.35 -14.31 -0.42
CA PRO A 326 -8.41 -15.29 -0.62
C PRO A 326 -9.76 -14.72 -0.17
N TRP A 327 -10.19 -13.62 -0.80
CA TRP A 327 -11.45 -12.96 -0.52
C TRP A 327 -12.15 -12.59 -1.82
N GLN A 328 -13.29 -13.24 -2.07
CA GLN A 328 -14.18 -12.94 -3.18
C GLN A 328 -14.99 -11.68 -2.88
N HIS A 329 -14.34 -10.52 -2.98
CA HIS A 329 -14.98 -9.24 -2.75
C HIS A 329 -15.79 -8.81 -3.98
N GLU A 330 -17.07 -9.20 -4.04
CA GLU A 330 -17.94 -9.02 -5.22
C GLU A 330 -17.95 -7.60 -5.79
N GLU A 331 -18.14 -6.58 -4.96
CA GLU A 331 -18.14 -5.18 -5.43
C GLU A 331 -16.82 -4.78 -6.09
N VAL A 332 -15.69 -5.18 -5.51
CA VAL A 332 -14.36 -4.87 -6.05
C VAL A 332 -14.14 -5.63 -7.35
N LEU A 333 -14.50 -6.91 -7.40
CA LEU A 333 -14.39 -7.73 -8.61
C LEU A 333 -15.22 -7.12 -9.75
N TYR A 334 -16.46 -6.71 -9.48
CA TYR A 334 -17.34 -6.04 -10.44
C TYR A 334 -16.68 -4.79 -11.04
N TRP A 335 -16.22 -3.86 -10.19
CA TRP A 335 -15.66 -2.60 -10.67
C TRP A 335 -14.29 -2.77 -11.35
N LEU A 336 -13.47 -3.72 -10.89
CA LEU A 336 -12.19 -4.03 -11.55
C LEU A 336 -12.40 -4.67 -12.92
N GLU A 337 -13.39 -5.57 -13.05
CA GLU A 337 -13.75 -6.20 -14.32
C GLU A 337 -14.23 -5.14 -15.32
N LYS A 338 -15.10 -4.25 -14.86
CA LYS A 338 -15.61 -3.12 -15.64
C LYS A 338 -14.49 -2.18 -16.09
N LEU A 339 -13.52 -1.88 -15.21
CA LEU A 339 -12.32 -1.11 -15.59
C LEU A 339 -11.46 -1.86 -16.62
N ARG A 340 -11.24 -3.16 -16.46
CA ARG A 340 -10.48 -3.98 -17.43
C ARG A 340 -11.14 -3.92 -18.79
N ASN A 341 -12.45 -4.15 -18.86
CA ASN A 341 -13.20 -4.14 -20.11
C ASN A 341 -13.19 -2.73 -20.77
N TRP A 342 -13.33 -1.68 -19.97
CA TRP A 342 -13.19 -0.29 -20.44
C TRP A 342 -11.79 -0.02 -21.02
N GLN A 343 -10.73 -0.46 -20.34
CA GLN A 343 -9.36 -0.32 -20.83
C GLN A 343 -9.14 -1.09 -22.13
N GLN A 344 -9.68 -2.29 -22.26
CA GLN A 344 -9.57 -3.08 -23.50
C GLN A 344 -10.26 -2.42 -24.69
N LYS A 345 -11.38 -1.75 -24.45
CA LYS A 345 -12.16 -1.08 -25.50
C LYS A 345 -11.58 0.28 -25.90
N TYR A 346 -11.23 1.12 -24.92
CA TYR A 346 -10.86 2.52 -25.16
C TYR A 346 -9.36 2.82 -25.06
N ASN A 347 -8.57 1.89 -24.53
CA ASN A 347 -7.11 2.01 -24.40
C ASN A 347 -6.42 0.62 -24.56
N PRO A 348 -6.63 -0.03 -25.72
CA PRO A 348 -6.18 -1.40 -25.96
C PRO A 348 -4.65 -1.51 -25.92
N ILE A 349 -4.17 -2.69 -25.51
CA ILE A 349 -2.76 -3.07 -25.59
C ILE A 349 -2.63 -4.27 -26.54
N THR A 350 -1.56 -4.31 -27.31
CA THR A 350 -1.25 -5.44 -28.23
C THR A 350 -0.25 -6.43 -27.65
N LYS A 351 0.41 -6.06 -26.55
CA LYS A 351 1.35 -6.89 -25.79
C LYS A 351 1.50 -6.37 -24.37
N THR A 352 2.13 -7.17 -23.52
CA THR A 352 2.54 -6.75 -22.18
C THR A 352 3.44 -5.51 -22.23
N THR A 353 3.24 -4.60 -21.27
CA THR A 353 4.07 -3.40 -21.18
C THR A 353 5.39 -3.74 -20.52
N SER A 354 6.48 -3.49 -21.24
CA SER A 354 7.80 -3.80 -20.71
C SER A 354 8.16 -2.95 -19.50
N ILE A 355 8.58 -3.60 -18.42
CA ILE A 355 8.94 -2.92 -17.17
C ILE A 355 10.14 -1.99 -17.33
N HIS A 356 10.99 -2.23 -18.32
CA HIS A 356 12.15 -1.40 -18.67
C HIS A 356 11.76 -0.04 -19.25
N LYS A 357 10.56 0.09 -19.82
CA LYS A 357 10.04 1.37 -20.29
C LYS A 357 9.57 2.30 -19.17
N LEU A 358 9.43 1.81 -17.94
CA LEU A 358 8.98 2.64 -16.82
C LEU A 358 10.13 3.50 -16.28
N ASP A 359 9.86 4.79 -16.13
CA ASP A 359 10.77 5.74 -15.47
C ASP A 359 10.57 5.88 -13.95
N TYR A 360 11.47 6.67 -13.33
CA TYR A 360 11.42 7.08 -11.93
C TYR A 360 10.03 7.58 -11.49
N LYS A 361 9.33 8.36 -12.33
CA LYS A 361 7.99 8.88 -12.01
C LYS A 361 6.93 7.79 -11.79
N HIS A 362 7.10 6.63 -12.43
CA HIS A 362 6.19 5.51 -12.27
C HIS A 362 6.53 4.71 -11.00
N PHE A 363 7.81 4.46 -10.75
CA PHE A 363 8.22 3.70 -9.56
C PHE A 363 8.18 4.51 -8.25
N GLY A 364 8.45 5.81 -8.31
CA GLY A 364 8.71 6.66 -7.14
C GLY A 364 10.06 6.38 -6.46
N SER A 365 10.91 5.58 -7.10
CA SER A 365 12.28 5.25 -6.68
C SER A 365 13.04 4.65 -7.86
N THR A 366 14.36 4.72 -7.84
CA THR A 366 15.18 4.03 -8.84
C THR A 366 15.11 2.52 -8.66
N LYS A 367 14.99 1.81 -9.79
CA LYS A 367 15.02 0.35 -9.89
C LYS A 367 16.20 -0.06 -10.75
N THR A 368 17.04 -0.97 -10.24
CA THR A 368 18.09 -1.63 -11.02
C THR A 368 17.50 -2.54 -12.08
N ASP A 369 18.30 -2.91 -13.07
CA ASP A 369 17.89 -3.90 -14.08
C ASP A 369 17.54 -5.25 -13.45
N ILE A 370 18.26 -5.63 -12.39
CA ILE A 370 17.92 -6.82 -11.59
C ILE A 370 16.51 -6.70 -11.02
N GLN A 371 16.19 -5.59 -10.36
CA GLN A 371 14.86 -5.37 -9.79
C GLN A 371 13.77 -5.27 -10.86
N ARG A 372 14.08 -4.72 -12.03
CA ARG A 372 13.16 -4.65 -13.18
C ARG A 372 12.86 -6.05 -13.69
N ASN A 373 13.89 -6.87 -13.90
CA ASN A 373 13.74 -8.27 -14.33
C ASN A 373 12.98 -9.12 -13.30
N GLU A 374 13.20 -8.90 -12.01
CA GLU A 374 12.40 -9.55 -10.94
C GLU A 374 10.90 -9.18 -11.00
N ILE A 375 10.55 -7.98 -11.48
CA ILE A 375 9.15 -7.54 -11.66
C ILE A 375 8.53 -8.16 -12.90
N GLY A 376 9.28 -8.19 -14.00
CA GLY A 376 8.80 -8.64 -15.29
C GLY A 376 7.74 -7.73 -15.89
N ASP A 377 7.25 -8.09 -17.07
CA ASP A 377 6.35 -7.25 -17.87
C ASP A 377 4.91 -7.34 -17.36
N ILE A 378 4.14 -6.26 -17.45
CA ILE A 378 2.83 -6.16 -16.78
C ILE A 378 1.77 -5.64 -17.76
N CYS A 379 0.59 -6.25 -17.75
CA CYS A 379 -0.61 -5.65 -18.35
C CYS A 379 -1.25 -4.72 -17.32
N PHE A 380 -0.84 -3.45 -17.27
CA PHE A 380 -1.30 -2.56 -16.20
C PHE A 380 -2.83 -2.32 -16.28
N LEU A 381 -3.55 -2.68 -15.21
CA LEU A 381 -4.98 -2.38 -15.08
C LEU A 381 -5.21 -0.88 -14.94
N PHE A 382 -4.34 -0.20 -14.20
CA PHE A 382 -4.40 1.25 -13.95
C PHE A 382 -3.50 2.04 -14.91
N ARG A 383 -3.43 1.62 -16.18
CA ARG A 383 -2.72 2.33 -17.26
C ARG A 383 -3.41 3.64 -17.65
N ASN A 384 -2.63 4.68 -17.96
CA ASN A 384 -3.14 6.04 -18.07
C ASN A 384 -3.62 6.40 -19.49
N ALA A 385 -4.86 6.05 -19.85
CA ALA A 385 -5.44 6.40 -21.15
C ALA A 385 -5.37 7.92 -21.46
N ALA A 386 -5.44 8.76 -20.43
CA ALA A 386 -5.34 10.22 -20.53
C ALA A 386 -3.90 10.77 -20.48
N ALA A 387 -2.89 9.92 -20.66
CA ALA A 387 -1.52 10.36 -20.74
C ALA A 387 -1.31 11.30 -21.95
N ALA A 388 -0.56 12.38 -21.71
CA ALA A 388 -0.27 13.37 -22.75
C ALA A 388 0.62 12.81 -23.85
N GLN A 389 1.46 11.81 -23.56
CA GLN A 389 2.31 11.12 -24.53
C GLN A 389 1.70 9.75 -24.84
N HIS A 390 1.68 9.37 -26.11
CA HIS A 390 1.09 8.10 -26.55
C HIS A 390 1.79 6.89 -25.90
N SER A 391 3.11 6.91 -25.80
CA SER A 391 3.90 5.85 -25.15
C SER A 391 3.61 5.67 -23.66
N GLU A 392 3.00 6.67 -23.01
CA GLU A 392 2.63 6.62 -21.59
C GLU A 392 1.22 6.08 -21.36
N LYS A 393 0.42 5.87 -22.43
CA LYS A 393 -0.95 5.36 -22.31
C LYS A 393 -1.02 3.91 -21.84
N GLU A 394 0.03 3.14 -22.12
CA GLU A 394 0.25 1.78 -21.62
C GLU A 394 0.85 1.74 -20.19
N MET A 395 1.36 2.88 -19.70
CA MET A 395 2.05 2.98 -18.40
C MET A 395 1.08 3.25 -17.25
N PRO A 396 1.39 2.80 -16.02
CA PRO A 396 0.53 3.04 -14.88
C PRO A 396 0.47 4.52 -14.50
N ILE A 397 -0.69 4.99 -14.03
CA ILE A 397 -0.84 6.33 -13.46
C ILE A 397 0.23 6.63 -12.41
N THR A 398 0.64 7.89 -12.22
CA THR A 398 1.65 8.27 -11.22
C THR A 398 1.07 8.47 -9.81
N GLN A 399 1.90 8.37 -8.77
CA GLN A 399 1.44 8.62 -7.39
C GLN A 399 0.99 10.07 -7.20
N GLY A 400 1.70 11.03 -7.80
CA GLY A 400 1.31 12.44 -7.78
C GLY A 400 -0.06 12.64 -8.40
N TYR A 401 -0.32 11.97 -9.53
CA TYR A 401 -1.60 12.05 -10.22
C TYR A 401 -2.78 11.60 -9.35
N LEU A 402 -2.64 10.46 -8.66
CA LEU A 402 -3.65 9.96 -7.72
C LEU A 402 -3.82 10.85 -6.47
N ASN A 403 -2.72 11.35 -5.91
CA ASN A 403 -2.74 12.21 -4.73
C ASN A 403 -3.54 13.49 -4.94
N THR A 404 -3.53 14.06 -6.16
CA THR A 404 -4.33 15.27 -6.44
C THR A 404 -5.83 15.03 -6.30
N LEU A 405 -6.35 13.90 -6.80
CA LEU A 405 -7.76 13.56 -6.64
C LEU A 405 -8.11 13.26 -5.18
N TRP A 406 -7.19 12.64 -4.44
CA TRP A 406 -7.37 12.39 -3.00
C TRP A 406 -7.54 13.69 -2.21
N VAL A 407 -6.74 14.71 -2.49
CA VAL A 407 -6.87 16.03 -1.83
C VAL A 407 -8.24 16.64 -2.13
N SER A 408 -8.68 16.61 -3.38
CA SER A 408 -10.03 17.07 -3.76
C SER A 408 -11.13 16.32 -3.02
N LEU A 409 -11.02 14.99 -2.91
CA LEU A 409 -12.02 14.17 -2.24
C LEU A 409 -12.09 14.46 -0.73
N MET A 410 -10.95 14.69 -0.08
CA MET A 410 -10.90 15.07 1.33
C MET A 410 -11.46 16.48 1.57
N ALA A 411 -11.23 17.42 0.65
CA ALA A 411 -11.82 18.76 0.71
C ALA A 411 -13.35 18.72 0.54
N GLU A 412 -13.85 17.86 -0.36
CA GLU A 412 -15.30 17.64 -0.50
C GLU A 412 -15.91 17.04 0.78
N LEU A 413 -15.23 16.05 1.38
CA LEU A 413 -15.66 15.47 2.65
C LEU A 413 -15.73 16.53 3.76
N GLU A 414 -14.70 17.37 3.89
CA GLU A 414 -14.66 18.48 4.85
C GLU A 414 -15.85 19.44 4.65
N THR A 415 -16.12 19.80 3.39
CA THR A 415 -17.24 20.67 3.02
C THR A 415 -18.60 20.05 3.37
N LYS A 416 -18.80 18.76 3.08
CA LYS A 416 -20.06 18.06 3.42
C LYS A 416 -20.25 17.93 4.92
N ILE A 417 -19.19 17.63 5.68
CA ILE A 417 -19.26 17.54 7.15
C ILE A 417 -19.60 18.89 7.77
N GLN A 418 -19.05 19.98 7.22
CA GLN A 418 -19.38 21.32 7.67
C GLN A 418 -20.86 21.67 7.39
N LYS A 419 -21.42 21.21 6.27
CA LYS A 419 -22.85 21.39 5.95
C LYS A 419 -23.78 20.57 6.86
N ASP A 420 -23.31 19.43 7.34
CA ASP A 420 -24.04 18.57 8.28
C ASP A 420 -23.97 19.07 9.75
N ASP A 421 -23.38 20.25 10.01
CA ASP A 421 -23.13 20.83 11.35
C ASP A 421 -22.40 19.89 12.33
N HIS A 422 -21.65 18.92 11.81
CA HIS A 422 -20.81 18.04 12.61
C HIS A 422 -19.55 18.79 13.08
N THR A 423 -19.53 19.19 14.35
CA THR A 423 -18.40 19.86 15.00
C THR A 423 -17.72 18.97 16.04
N LEU A 424 -16.50 19.35 16.43
CA LEU A 424 -15.83 18.75 17.58
C LEU A 424 -16.56 19.10 18.89
N MET A 425 -16.25 18.41 19.99
CA MET A 425 -16.93 18.64 21.29
C MET A 425 -16.76 20.08 21.81
N ASP A 426 -15.74 20.79 21.34
CA ASP A 426 -15.47 22.20 21.66
C ASP A 426 -16.13 23.18 20.65
N GLY A 427 -16.93 22.68 19.71
CA GLY A 427 -17.58 23.46 18.65
C GLY A 427 -16.66 23.82 17.47
N SER A 428 -15.39 23.41 17.49
CA SER A 428 -14.46 23.69 16.39
C SER A 428 -14.71 22.81 15.15
N LYS A 429 -14.25 23.29 13.99
CA LYS A 429 -14.44 22.60 12.71
C LYS A 429 -13.51 21.39 12.61
N ILE A 430 -14.02 20.32 12.01
CA ILE A 430 -13.21 19.13 11.71
C ILE A 430 -12.39 19.42 10.45
N HIS A 431 -11.06 19.37 10.58
CA HIS A 431 -10.14 19.52 9.46
C HIS A 431 -9.62 18.17 8.95
N PHE A 432 -9.64 18.01 7.63
CA PHE A 432 -9.06 16.91 6.89
C PHE A 432 -7.92 17.39 5.98
N ILE A 433 -8.00 18.64 5.54
CA ILE A 433 -6.95 19.36 4.83
C ILE A 433 -6.08 20.12 5.83
N ASP A 434 -4.78 20.21 5.54
CA ASP A 434 -3.85 21.01 6.35
C ASP A 434 -4.18 22.51 6.18
N PRO A 435 -4.55 23.24 7.26
CA PRO A 435 -4.87 24.66 7.19
C PRO A 435 -3.72 25.53 6.68
N ALA A 436 -2.47 25.12 6.92
CA ALA A 436 -1.29 25.83 6.44
C ALA A 436 -0.96 25.49 4.97
N ASN A 437 -1.41 24.33 4.49
CA ASN A 437 -1.13 23.87 3.14
C ASN A 437 -2.30 23.09 2.54
N HIS A 438 -3.18 23.81 1.83
CA HIS A 438 -4.35 23.25 1.15
C HIS A 438 -4.07 22.16 0.10
N ARG A 439 -2.79 21.91 -0.25
CA ARG A 439 -2.38 20.80 -1.14
C ARG A 439 -2.03 19.53 -0.37
N LYS A 440 -2.09 19.54 0.96
CA LYS A 440 -1.78 18.42 1.84
C LYS A 440 -2.99 18.02 2.66
N THR A 441 -3.16 16.72 2.83
CA THR A 441 -4.17 16.13 3.71
C THR A 441 -3.53 15.76 5.04
N LEU A 442 -4.24 15.94 6.15
CA LEU A 442 -3.85 15.39 7.45
C LEU A 442 -3.85 13.85 7.47
N PHE A 443 -4.58 13.25 6.50
CA PHE A 443 -4.67 11.81 6.29
C PHE A 443 -4.13 11.44 4.90
N PRO A 444 -2.81 11.23 4.71
CA PRO A 444 -2.26 10.81 3.43
C PRO A 444 -2.84 9.45 2.98
N LEU A 445 -2.77 9.11 1.69
CA LEU A 445 -3.31 7.84 1.15
C LEU A 445 -2.79 6.58 1.87
N HIS A 446 -1.61 6.63 2.47
CA HIS A 446 -1.09 5.53 3.28
C HIS A 446 -1.91 5.31 4.56
N SER A 447 -2.48 6.37 5.14
CA SER A 447 -3.39 6.28 6.29
C SER A 447 -4.61 5.41 6.00
N LEU A 448 -5.11 5.33 4.77
CA LEU A 448 -6.25 4.44 4.45
C LEU A 448 -5.94 2.97 4.74
N ARG A 449 -4.70 2.53 4.49
CA ARG A 449 -4.27 1.16 4.83
C ARG A 449 -4.32 0.95 6.35
N VAL A 450 -3.77 1.89 7.11
CA VAL A 450 -3.81 1.87 8.58
C VAL A 450 -5.25 1.82 9.07
N SER A 451 -6.10 2.69 8.52
CA SER A 451 -7.49 2.86 8.89
C SER A 451 -8.29 1.58 8.65
N LEU A 452 -8.22 1.01 7.44
CA LEU A 452 -8.95 -0.21 7.10
C LEU A 452 -8.48 -1.41 7.93
N ILE A 453 -7.18 -1.57 8.17
CA ILE A 453 -6.66 -2.62 9.06
C ILE A 453 -7.18 -2.43 10.48
N THR A 454 -7.15 -1.19 10.99
CA THR A 454 -7.70 -0.84 12.32
C THR A 454 -9.18 -1.23 12.42
N CYS A 455 -9.98 -0.85 11.41
CA CYS A 455 -11.42 -1.11 11.38
C CYS A 455 -11.71 -2.62 11.34
N TYR A 456 -11.09 -3.37 10.43
CA TYR A 456 -11.30 -4.81 10.34
C TYR A 456 -10.85 -5.56 11.59
N THR A 457 -9.78 -5.12 12.25
CA THR A 457 -9.29 -5.80 13.46
C THR A 457 -10.16 -5.48 14.66
N ILE A 458 -10.56 -4.22 14.85
CA ILE A 458 -11.18 -3.77 16.09
C ILE A 458 -12.71 -3.76 15.99
N GLU A 459 -13.26 -3.21 14.90
CA GLU A 459 -14.70 -3.18 14.67
C GLU A 459 -15.19 -4.52 14.12
N GLY A 460 -14.45 -5.09 13.16
CA GLY A 460 -14.76 -6.39 12.55
C GLY A 460 -14.33 -7.61 13.38
N GLU A 461 -13.60 -7.40 14.48
CA GLU A 461 -13.13 -8.46 15.40
C GLU A 461 -12.32 -9.57 14.71
N ILE A 462 -11.73 -9.27 13.55
CA ILE A 462 -10.92 -10.24 12.81
C ILE A 462 -9.54 -10.32 13.48
N PRO A 463 -9.06 -11.53 13.87
CA PRO A 463 -7.76 -11.66 14.51
C PRO A 463 -6.63 -11.03 13.68
N ALA A 464 -5.80 -10.19 14.31
CA ALA A 464 -4.69 -9.51 13.67
C ALA A 464 -3.75 -10.45 12.87
N PRO A 465 -3.44 -11.69 13.33
CA PRO A 465 -2.64 -12.62 12.53
C PRO A 465 -3.27 -13.02 11.20
N VAL A 466 -4.59 -13.18 11.17
CA VAL A 466 -5.35 -13.53 9.96
C VAL A 466 -5.29 -12.38 8.96
N LEU A 467 -5.57 -11.15 9.40
CA LEU A 467 -5.48 -9.96 8.55
C LEU A 467 -4.06 -9.74 8.01
N SER A 468 -3.05 -9.91 8.88
CA SER A 468 -1.64 -9.78 8.53
C SER A 468 -1.26 -10.65 7.34
N LYS A 469 -1.66 -11.93 7.38
CA LYS A 469 -1.25 -12.95 6.42
C LYS A 469 -2.13 -12.93 5.16
N LEU A 470 -3.45 -12.86 5.32
CA LEU A 470 -4.39 -13.09 4.22
C LEU A 470 -4.82 -11.82 3.49
N LEU A 471 -4.90 -10.67 4.16
CA LEU A 471 -5.39 -9.43 3.55
C LEU A 471 -4.25 -8.45 3.22
N VAL A 472 -3.22 -8.44 4.06
CA VAL A 472 -2.23 -7.37 4.11
C VAL A 472 -0.87 -7.80 3.53
N GLY A 473 -0.60 -9.11 3.50
CA GLY A 473 0.62 -9.72 2.95
C GLY A 473 1.90 -9.40 3.74
N HIS A 474 1.78 -9.12 5.04
CA HIS A 474 2.92 -8.80 5.89
C HIS A 474 3.72 -10.06 6.25
N SER A 475 5.04 -10.00 6.06
CA SER A 475 5.96 -11.09 6.43
C SER A 475 6.19 -11.21 7.94
N ARG A 476 5.84 -10.18 8.73
CA ARG A 476 5.98 -10.16 10.19
C ARG A 476 4.72 -9.64 10.85
N LEU A 477 4.22 -10.37 11.86
CA LEU A 477 3.01 -10.04 12.60
C LEU A 477 3.09 -8.68 13.32
N ILE A 478 4.30 -8.29 13.76
CA ILE A 478 4.53 -7.03 14.48
C ILE A 478 4.09 -5.81 13.68
N MET A 479 4.25 -5.82 12.35
CA MET A 479 3.74 -4.75 11.49
C MET A 479 2.22 -4.64 11.64
N THR A 480 1.48 -5.76 11.69
CA THR A 480 0.02 -5.77 11.82
C THR A 480 -0.48 -5.35 13.21
N MET A 481 0.25 -5.69 14.28
CA MET A 481 -0.05 -5.19 15.63
C MET A 481 0.08 -3.67 15.75
N HIS A 482 0.99 -3.03 14.99
CA HIS A 482 1.11 -1.57 14.98
C HIS A 482 -0.05 -0.85 14.28
N TYR A 483 -0.74 -1.53 13.35
CA TYR A 483 -1.96 -0.98 12.74
C TYR A 483 -3.19 -1.14 13.64
N THR A 484 -3.11 -1.89 14.74
CA THR A 484 -4.21 -2.02 15.70
C THR A 484 -4.19 -0.86 16.69
N LYS A 485 -4.54 0.33 16.22
CA LYS A 485 -4.61 1.52 17.08
C LYS A 485 -5.89 1.52 17.89
N VAL A 486 -5.88 0.80 19.01
CA VAL A 486 -6.96 0.85 20.00
C VAL A 486 -6.76 2.10 20.86
N SER A 487 -7.67 3.08 20.78
CA SER A 487 -7.65 4.20 21.73
C SER A 487 -8.07 3.70 23.13
N PRO A 488 -7.59 4.33 24.23
CA PRO A 488 -7.99 3.94 25.58
C PRO A 488 -9.51 3.91 25.78
N VAL A 489 -10.22 4.86 25.18
CA VAL A 489 -11.70 4.92 25.19
C VAL A 489 -12.31 3.71 24.49
N MET A 490 -11.78 3.32 23.33
CA MET A 490 -12.27 2.16 22.60
C MET A 490 -11.96 0.85 23.33
N MET A 491 -10.80 0.76 23.99
CA MET A 491 -10.44 -0.39 24.84
C MET A 491 -11.44 -0.54 25.98
N ALA A 492 -11.75 0.54 26.70
CA ALA A 492 -12.74 0.51 27.79
C ALA A 492 -14.12 0.03 27.30
N LYS A 493 -14.57 0.54 26.14
CA LYS A 493 -15.85 0.14 25.54
C LYS A 493 -15.86 -1.35 25.14
N LYS A 494 -14.77 -1.84 24.54
CA LYS A 494 -14.65 -3.25 24.13
C LYS A 494 -14.51 -4.20 25.32
N MET A 495 -13.76 -3.82 26.35
CA MET A 495 -13.68 -4.60 27.60
C MET A 495 -15.05 -4.71 28.26
N LYS A 496 -15.81 -3.62 28.32
CA LYS A 496 -17.18 -3.64 28.84
C LYS A 496 -18.13 -4.50 27.99
N ALA A 497 -18.03 -4.44 26.66
CA ALA A 497 -18.82 -5.30 25.78
C ALA A 497 -18.43 -6.79 25.92
N ALA A 498 -17.14 -7.08 26.10
CA ALA A 498 -16.66 -8.43 26.35
C ALA A 498 -17.12 -8.95 27.72
N GLU A 499 -17.07 -8.12 28.76
CA GLU A 499 -17.60 -8.42 30.09
C GLU A 499 -19.09 -8.73 30.04
N ASN A 500 -19.90 -7.87 29.39
CA ASN A 500 -21.32 -8.13 29.17
C ASN A 500 -21.56 -9.46 28.42
N LYS A 501 -20.77 -9.76 27.38
CA LYS A 501 -20.90 -11.02 26.62
C LYS A 501 -20.53 -12.24 27.46
N ILE A 502 -19.53 -12.12 28.32
CA ILE A 502 -19.15 -13.17 29.28
C ILE A 502 -20.29 -13.38 30.28
N GLU A 503 -20.85 -12.30 30.84
CA GLU A 503 -21.99 -12.35 31.76
C GLU A 503 -23.24 -12.97 31.12
N GLU A 504 -23.58 -12.58 29.88
CA GLU A 504 -24.71 -13.14 29.13
C GLU A 504 -24.54 -14.64 28.81
N GLN A 505 -23.30 -15.08 28.58
CA GLN A 505 -22.99 -16.50 28.32
C GLN A 505 -22.78 -17.31 29.59
N ASN A 506 -22.67 -16.66 30.76
CA ASN A 506 -22.31 -17.29 32.02
C ASN A 506 -23.37 -18.32 32.44
N ASP A 507 -24.64 -17.92 32.41
CA ASP A 507 -25.76 -18.78 32.80
C ASP A 507 -25.89 -20.02 31.90
N ALA A 508 -25.72 -19.85 30.58
CA ALA A 508 -25.78 -20.95 29.61
C ALA A 508 -24.57 -21.90 29.73
N THR A 509 -23.39 -21.35 30.03
CA THR A 509 -22.15 -22.12 30.21
C THR A 509 -22.20 -22.94 31.49
N LEU A 510 -22.66 -22.34 32.60
CA LEU A 510 -22.89 -23.03 33.88
C LEU A 510 -23.94 -24.14 33.72
N HIS A 511 -25.03 -23.87 33.00
CA HIS A 511 -26.08 -24.86 32.75
C HIS A 511 -25.58 -26.04 31.91
N SER A 512 -24.80 -25.78 30.85
CA SER A 512 -24.18 -26.82 30.02
C SER A 512 -23.14 -27.64 30.81
N PHE A 513 -22.35 -26.97 31.64
CA PHE A 513 -21.36 -27.60 32.51
C PHE A 513 -22.01 -28.58 33.50
N LEU A 514 -23.07 -28.16 34.19
CA LEU A 514 -23.79 -28.99 35.16
C LEU A 514 -24.51 -30.20 34.51
N ILE A 515 -24.93 -30.08 33.26
CA ILE A 515 -25.61 -31.17 32.53
C ILE A 515 -24.62 -32.16 31.92
N ASN A 516 -23.50 -31.70 31.38
CA ASN A 516 -22.65 -32.55 30.54
C ASN A 516 -21.47 -33.18 31.27
N LYS A 517 -21.13 -32.72 32.48
CA LYS A 517 -20.03 -33.29 33.26
C LYS A 517 -20.47 -34.37 34.26
N SER A 518 -19.56 -35.30 34.54
CA SER A 518 -19.72 -36.31 35.58
C SER A 518 -19.59 -35.70 36.98
N ILE A 519 -20.10 -36.41 38.00
CA ILE A 519 -20.04 -35.96 39.39
C ILE A 519 -18.58 -35.80 39.87
N GLU A 520 -17.67 -36.66 39.39
CA GLU A 520 -16.25 -36.62 39.73
C GLU A 520 -15.57 -35.38 39.15
N GLU A 521 -15.87 -35.04 37.89
CA GLU A 521 -15.32 -33.84 37.23
C GLU A 521 -15.85 -32.54 37.84
N ILE A 522 -17.12 -32.51 38.24
CA ILE A 522 -17.70 -31.36 38.94
C ILE A 522 -17.08 -31.25 40.34
N GLY A 523 -16.85 -32.37 41.03
CA GLY A 523 -16.17 -32.41 42.33
C GLY A 523 -14.74 -31.86 42.30
N LEU A 524 -13.98 -32.12 41.23
CA LEU A 524 -12.63 -31.59 41.06
C LEU A 524 -12.58 -30.06 40.87
N GLN A 525 -13.68 -29.46 40.41
CA GLN A 525 -13.77 -28.03 40.07
C GLN A 525 -14.74 -27.26 40.98
N SER A 526 -15.22 -27.87 42.06
CA SER A 526 -16.15 -27.25 43.00
C SER A 526 -15.62 -27.24 44.44
N ALA A 527 -15.94 -26.18 45.17
CA ALA A 527 -15.69 -26.10 46.60
C ALA A 527 -16.92 -26.59 47.36
N TYR A 528 -16.79 -27.68 48.12
CA TYR A 528 -17.86 -28.28 48.92
C TYR A 528 -17.34 -28.75 50.29
N THR A 529 -18.23 -28.76 51.28
CA THR A 529 -17.89 -29.09 52.67
C THR A 529 -17.87 -30.60 52.93
N ASP A 530 -18.71 -31.35 52.20
CA ASP A 530 -18.83 -32.80 52.30
C ASP A 530 -19.31 -33.41 50.96
N ILE A 531 -18.82 -34.60 50.63
CA ILE A 531 -19.06 -35.26 49.34
C ILE A 531 -20.48 -35.84 49.22
N GLU A 532 -21.12 -36.19 50.34
CA GLU A 532 -22.53 -36.61 50.32
C GLU A 532 -23.46 -35.43 50.02
N SER A 533 -23.11 -34.24 50.54
CA SER A 533 -23.80 -32.99 50.25
C SER A 533 -23.75 -32.65 48.74
N LEU A 534 -22.58 -32.80 48.12
CA LEU A 534 -22.38 -32.63 46.68
C LEU A 534 -23.25 -33.60 45.86
N ARG A 535 -23.21 -34.90 46.21
CA ARG A 535 -24.00 -35.94 45.54
C ARG A 535 -25.51 -35.69 45.63
N THR A 536 -25.98 -35.17 46.75
CA THR A 536 -27.41 -34.90 46.99
C THR A 536 -27.91 -33.75 46.11
N VAL A 537 -27.15 -32.66 45.99
CA VAL A 537 -27.52 -31.51 45.15
C VAL A 537 -27.43 -31.85 43.65
N LEU A 538 -26.42 -32.62 43.24
CA LEU A 538 -26.22 -33.03 41.85
C LEU A 538 -27.25 -34.06 41.34
N ARG A 539 -28.15 -34.59 42.19
CA ARG A 539 -29.29 -35.41 41.73
C ARG A 539 -30.32 -34.60 40.93
N VAL A 540 -30.51 -33.34 41.30
CA VAL A 540 -31.50 -32.44 40.66
C VAL A 540 -30.83 -31.55 39.60
N ARG A 541 -29.50 -31.37 39.68
CA ARG A 541 -28.68 -30.53 38.77
C ARG A 541 -29.28 -29.13 38.54
N ASN A 542 -29.92 -28.56 39.56
CA ASN A 542 -30.56 -27.25 39.48
C ASN A 542 -29.47 -26.15 39.47
N PRO A 543 -29.33 -25.35 38.40
CA PRO A 543 -28.33 -24.29 38.29
C PRO A 543 -28.50 -23.17 39.34
N ALA A 544 -29.73 -22.94 39.83
CA ALA A 544 -30.05 -21.83 40.72
C ALA A 544 -29.33 -21.86 42.08
N GLY A 545 -28.75 -23.00 42.48
CA GLY A 545 -27.96 -23.14 43.71
C GLY A 545 -26.44 -22.99 43.53
N TRP A 546 -25.98 -22.74 42.31
CA TRP A 546 -24.55 -22.73 41.96
C TRP A 546 -24.10 -21.33 41.54
N GLN A 547 -22.93 -20.92 42.00
CA GLN A 547 -22.32 -19.66 41.62
C GLN A 547 -20.87 -19.88 41.21
N GLU A 548 -20.51 -19.39 40.02
CA GLU A 548 -19.12 -19.41 39.57
C GLU A 548 -18.28 -18.36 40.32
N LYS A 549 -17.05 -18.74 40.71
CA LYS A 549 -16.06 -17.90 41.39
C LYS A 549 -14.74 -17.99 40.63
N ALA A 550 -13.83 -17.03 40.87
CA ALA A 550 -12.55 -16.95 40.18
C ALA A 550 -11.64 -18.20 40.31
N ILE A 551 -11.91 -19.11 41.26
CA ILE A 551 -11.13 -20.32 41.52
C ILE A 551 -11.93 -21.63 41.30
N GLY A 552 -13.15 -21.56 40.75
CA GLY A 552 -14.03 -22.70 40.56
C GLY A 552 -15.48 -22.38 40.91
N ILE A 553 -16.35 -23.39 40.94
CA ILE A 553 -17.79 -23.20 41.20
C ILE A 553 -18.08 -23.46 42.67
N CYS A 554 -18.84 -22.57 43.31
CA CYS A 554 -19.24 -22.68 44.70
C CYS A 554 -20.75 -22.97 44.80
N LEU A 555 -21.11 -23.86 45.71
CA LEU A 555 -22.51 -24.07 46.08
C LEU A 555 -22.97 -22.91 47.00
N ALA A 556 -23.74 -21.99 46.45
CA ALA A 556 -24.17 -20.77 47.14
C ALA A 556 -25.59 -20.93 47.73
N GLY A 557 -25.75 -21.81 48.71
CA GLY A 557 -26.90 -21.82 49.64
C GLY A 557 -28.05 -22.80 49.33
N GLY A 558 -28.51 -23.47 50.39
CA GLY A 558 -29.41 -24.62 50.35
C GLY A 558 -30.91 -24.28 50.45
N ASN A 559 -31.67 -24.70 49.44
CA ASN A 559 -33.08 -25.14 49.50
C ASN A 559 -33.63 -25.46 48.09
N THR A 560 -32.83 -26.07 47.20
CA THR A 560 -33.28 -26.41 45.85
C THR A 560 -33.86 -27.83 45.72
N THR A 561 -33.90 -28.60 46.81
CA THR A 561 -34.57 -29.90 46.85
C THR A 561 -36.02 -29.76 47.31
N PRO A 562 -37.02 -30.21 46.52
CA PRO A 562 -38.40 -30.23 46.99
C PRO A 562 -38.50 -31.18 48.19
N ARG A 563 -38.89 -30.65 49.36
CA ARG A 563 -39.20 -31.47 50.53
C ARG A 563 -40.38 -32.37 50.17
N ARG A 564 -40.17 -33.70 50.14
CA ARG A 564 -41.27 -34.66 50.13
C ARG A 564 -41.95 -34.61 51.51
N CYS A 565 -43.27 -34.42 51.52
CA CYS A 565 -44.10 -34.69 52.71
C CYS A 565 -44.14 -36.19 52.99
#